data_AF-A0A7X6NT74-F1
#
_entry.id   AF-A0A7X6NT74-F1
#
_cell.length_a   1.000
_cell.length_b   1.000
_cell.length_c   1.000
_cell.angle_alpha   90.00
_cell.angle_beta   90.00
_cell.angle_gamma   90.00
#
_symmetry.space_group_name_H-M   'P 1'
#
loop_
_entity.id
_entity.type
_entity.pdbx_description
1 polymer ?
#
loop_
_entity_poly.entity_id
_entity_poly.type
_entity_poly.pdbx_seq_one_letter_code
_entity_poly.pdbx_strand_id
1 'polypeptide(L)'
;MESALTPREIQARIRSGESVDSVAQAAGVPVERIDVYAGPVLAEREHITTLARTSQVRKARESGAHRLLGDVVAEALEPGGITPDQIHWDSWRDENRRWTIAVSWPSADAEQHAEFDFDPRARYSTAKD
;
A
#
# COMPACT_ATOMS: atom_id res chain seq x y z
N MET A 1 25.62 -5.97 -19.14
CA MET A 1 25.26 -6.69 -17.91
C MET A 1 23.82 -7.17 -18.06
N GLU A 2 23.56 -8.46 -17.87
CA GLU A 2 22.21 -9.02 -17.81
C GLU A 2 21.69 -8.94 -16.38
N SER A 3 20.37 -8.85 -16.19
CA SER A 3 19.75 -8.78 -14.86
C SER A 3 19.86 -10.12 -14.14
N ALA A 4 20.19 -10.09 -12.85
CA ALA A 4 20.16 -11.27 -11.98
C ALA A 4 18.73 -11.73 -11.63
N LEU A 5 17.73 -10.86 -11.84
CA LEU A 5 16.32 -11.16 -11.63
C LEU A 5 15.57 -11.24 -12.97
N THR A 6 14.66 -12.20 -13.07
CA THR A 6 13.71 -12.28 -14.19
C THR A 6 12.65 -11.17 -14.07
N PRO A 7 11.99 -10.77 -15.20
CA PRO A 7 10.86 -9.84 -15.15
C PRO A 7 9.78 -10.22 -14.14
N ARG A 8 9.51 -11.53 -13.99
CA ARG A 8 8.52 -12.05 -13.04
C ARG A 8 8.95 -11.83 -11.59
N GLU A 9 10.23 -12.03 -11.27
CA GLU A 9 10.76 -11.80 -9.92
C GLU A 9 10.79 -10.32 -9.57
N ILE A 10 11.20 -9.46 -10.52
CA ILE A 10 11.14 -8.00 -10.38
C ILE A 10 9.71 -7.58 -10.01
N GLN A 11 8.73 -8.02 -10.81
CA GLN A 11 7.33 -7.70 -10.57
C GLN A 11 6.80 -8.25 -9.24
N ALA A 12 7.21 -9.47 -8.86
CA ALA A 12 6.78 -10.08 -7.60
C ALA A 12 7.27 -9.28 -6.40
N ARG A 13 8.55 -8.90 -6.38
CA ARG A 13 9.18 -8.12 -5.31
C ARG A 13 8.59 -6.72 -5.17
N ILE A 14 8.39 -6.03 -6.29
CA ILE A 14 7.75 -4.70 -6.29
C ILE A 14 6.31 -4.83 -5.77
N ARG A 15 5.60 -5.90 -6.14
CA ARG A 15 4.22 -6.13 -5.68
C ARG A 15 4.17 -6.44 -4.19
N SER A 16 5.19 -7.07 -3.63
CA SER A 16 5.33 -7.31 -2.18
C SER A 16 5.83 -6.10 -1.40
N GLY A 17 5.97 -4.93 -2.04
CA GLY A 17 6.30 -3.66 -1.38
C GLY A 17 7.77 -3.26 -1.45
N GLU A 18 8.64 -4.06 -2.06
CA GLU A 18 10.04 -3.66 -2.25
C GLU A 18 10.14 -2.46 -3.20
N SER A 19 11.01 -1.49 -2.90
CA SER A 19 11.20 -0.30 -3.74
C SER A 19 11.87 -0.67 -5.06
N VAL A 20 11.58 0.11 -6.11
CA VAL A 20 12.19 -0.09 -7.43
C VAL A 20 13.71 0.00 -7.34
N ASP A 21 14.25 0.96 -6.59
CA ASP A 21 15.68 1.10 -6.33
C ASP A 21 16.31 -0.14 -5.69
N SER A 22 15.69 -0.70 -4.65
CA SER A 22 16.17 -1.92 -3.99
C SER A 22 16.14 -3.12 -4.93
N VAL A 23 15.07 -3.26 -5.71
CA VAL A 23 14.95 -4.34 -6.70
C VAL A 23 16.00 -4.19 -7.83
N ALA A 24 16.26 -2.96 -8.29
CA ALA A 24 17.28 -2.68 -9.30
C ALA A 24 18.69 -3.01 -8.77
N GLN A 25 18.96 -2.61 -7.52
CA GLN A 25 20.21 -2.95 -6.83
C GLN A 25 20.38 -4.46 -6.70
N ALA A 26 19.34 -5.19 -6.28
CA ALA A 26 19.36 -6.65 -6.19
C ALA A 26 19.50 -7.34 -7.55
N ALA A 27 18.95 -6.76 -8.61
CA ALA A 27 19.08 -7.23 -9.99
C ALA A 27 20.45 -6.91 -10.62
N GLY A 28 21.26 -6.04 -9.99
CA GLY A 28 22.57 -5.62 -10.50
C GLY A 28 22.47 -4.75 -11.75
N VAL A 29 21.38 -3.99 -11.92
CA VAL A 29 21.14 -3.14 -13.09
C VAL A 29 20.66 -1.74 -12.67
N PRO A 30 20.84 -0.72 -13.52
CA PRO A 30 20.22 0.60 -13.29
C PRO A 30 18.69 0.51 -13.24
N VAL A 31 18.06 1.42 -12.48
CA VAL A 31 16.59 1.48 -12.30
C VAL A 31 15.86 1.59 -13.64
N GLU A 32 16.40 2.37 -14.57
CA GLU A 32 15.81 2.60 -15.89
C GLU A 32 15.63 1.31 -16.70
N ARG A 33 16.41 0.26 -16.39
CA ARG A 33 16.28 -1.04 -17.04
C ARG A 33 15.09 -1.85 -16.54
N ILE A 34 14.61 -1.60 -15.33
CA ILE A 34 13.51 -2.35 -14.74
C ILE A 34 12.18 -1.58 -14.73
N ASP A 35 12.20 -0.28 -15.04
CA ASP A 35 11.01 0.59 -15.09
C ASP A 35 9.87 0.02 -15.93
N VAL A 36 10.18 -0.59 -17.08
CA VAL A 36 9.18 -1.24 -17.95
C VAL A 36 8.42 -2.37 -17.26
N TYR A 37 9.06 -3.05 -16.30
CA TYR A 37 8.45 -4.11 -15.50
C TYR A 37 7.79 -3.56 -14.23
N ALA A 38 8.32 -2.47 -13.67
CA ALA A 38 7.82 -1.81 -12.47
C ALA A 38 6.49 -1.08 -12.71
N GLY A 39 6.38 -0.31 -13.79
CA GLY A 39 5.24 0.55 -14.09
C GLY A 39 3.87 -0.14 -13.95
N PRO A 40 3.64 -1.32 -14.57
CA PRO A 40 2.39 -2.05 -14.42
C PRO A 40 2.05 -2.45 -12.98
N VAL A 41 3.05 -2.78 -12.16
CA VAL A 41 2.86 -3.20 -10.77
C VAL A 41 2.63 -2.02 -9.84
N LEU A 42 3.31 -0.90 -10.09
CA LEU A 42 3.06 0.35 -9.38
C LEU A 42 1.64 0.86 -9.64
N ALA A 43 1.17 0.81 -10.89
CA ALA A 43 -0.21 1.15 -11.24
C ALA A 43 -1.24 0.20 -10.59
N GLU A 44 -0.93 -1.10 -10.48
CA GLU A 44 -1.75 -2.07 -9.75
C GLU A 44 -1.87 -1.67 -8.26
N ARG A 45 -0.74 -1.35 -7.61
CA ARG A 45 -0.71 -0.93 -6.19
C ARG A 45 -1.48 0.36 -5.97
N GLU A 46 -1.28 1.36 -6.82
CA GLU A 46 -2.02 2.63 -6.75
C GLU A 46 -3.53 2.42 -6.93
N HIS A 47 -3.92 1.55 -7.87
CA HIS A 47 -5.32 1.20 -8.08
C HIS A 47 -5.93 0.57 -6.83
N ILE A 48 -5.23 -0.36 -6.18
CA ILE A 48 -5.71 -1.03 -4.97
C ILE A 48 -5.83 -0.05 -3.81
N THR A 49 -4.86 0.85 -3.63
CA THR A 49 -4.91 1.91 -2.62
C THR A 49 -6.12 2.82 -2.84
N THR A 50 -6.32 3.31 -4.06
CA THR A 50 -7.46 4.17 -4.43
C THR A 50 -8.78 3.48 -4.12
N LEU A 51 -8.86 2.20 -4.50
CA LEU A 51 -10.04 1.38 -4.30
C LEU A 51 -10.34 1.14 -2.81
N ALA A 52 -9.32 0.85 -2.00
CA ALA A 52 -9.50 0.61 -0.57
C ALA A 52 -9.97 1.87 0.15
N ARG A 53 -9.44 3.04 -0.20
CA ARG A 53 -9.85 4.34 0.37
C ARG A 53 -11.34 4.61 0.21
N THR A 54 -11.94 4.16 -0.90
CA THR A 54 -13.39 4.29 -1.19
C THR A 54 -14.19 3.03 -0.84
N SER A 55 -13.63 2.11 -0.06
CA SER A 55 -14.27 0.87 0.38
C SER A 55 -14.56 0.89 1.88
N GLN A 56 -15.46 0.00 2.33
CA GLN A 56 -15.92 0.00 3.72
C GLN A 56 -14.83 -0.49 4.68
N VAL A 57 -14.70 0.12 5.86
CA VAL A 57 -13.89 -0.46 6.95
C VAL A 57 -14.79 -1.22 7.91
N ARG A 58 -14.40 -2.44 8.27
CA ARG A 58 -15.10 -3.26 9.27
C ARG A 58 -14.34 -3.23 10.57
N LYS A 59 -15.00 -2.82 11.65
CA LYS A 59 -14.51 -3.04 13.02
C LYS A 59 -15.10 -4.33 13.56
N ALA A 60 -14.30 -5.11 14.27
CA ALA A 60 -14.70 -6.40 14.83
C ALA A 60 -15.95 -6.37 15.75
N ARG A 61 -16.37 -5.19 16.22
CA ARG A 61 -17.48 -5.02 17.18
C ARG A 61 -18.59 -4.05 16.75
N GLU A 62 -18.51 -3.42 15.58
CA GLU A 62 -19.54 -2.49 15.10
C GLU A 62 -20.21 -3.03 13.82
N SER A 63 -21.41 -3.55 13.98
CA SER A 63 -22.33 -3.86 12.87
C SER A 63 -23.19 -2.63 12.60
N GLY A 64 -22.99 -1.95 11.47
CA GLY A 64 -23.97 -0.98 10.96
C GLY A 64 -23.42 0.35 10.41
N ALA A 65 -22.16 0.71 10.71
CA ALA A 65 -21.57 1.94 10.18
C ALA A 65 -20.81 1.65 8.87
N HIS A 66 -21.40 2.01 7.73
CA HIS A 66 -20.75 1.95 6.42
C HIS A 66 -19.79 3.15 6.25
N ARG A 67 -18.68 3.18 7.00
CA ARG A 67 -17.66 4.22 6.86
C ARG A 67 -16.59 3.79 5.85
N LEU A 68 -16.13 4.73 5.03
CA LEU A 68 -15.05 4.48 4.08
C LEU A 68 -13.70 4.55 4.79
N LEU A 69 -12.74 3.73 4.35
CA LEU A 69 -11.41 3.70 4.96
C LEU A 69 -10.75 5.09 4.94
N GLY A 70 -10.87 5.82 3.83
CA GLY A 70 -10.30 7.16 3.69
C GLY A 70 -10.85 8.14 4.74
N ASP A 71 -12.17 8.13 4.94
CA ASP A 71 -12.84 8.98 5.93
C ASP A 71 -12.42 8.61 7.36
N VAL A 72 -12.37 7.30 7.65
CA VAL A 72 -11.97 6.84 9.00
C VAL A 72 -10.54 7.21 9.34
N VAL A 73 -9.62 7.12 8.37
CA VAL A 73 -8.23 7.53 8.57
C VAL A 73 -8.12 9.04 8.73
N ALA A 74 -8.82 9.83 7.90
CA ALA A 74 -8.81 11.29 8.01
C ALA A 74 -9.37 11.77 9.37
N GLU A 75 -10.53 11.26 9.78
CA GLU A 75 -11.14 11.56 11.09
C GLU A 75 -10.24 11.16 12.27
N ALA A 76 -9.50 10.05 12.14
CA ALA A 76 -8.63 9.58 13.21
C ALA A 76 -7.37 10.45 13.38
N LEU A 77 -6.88 11.06 12.29
CA LEU A 77 -5.64 11.83 12.27
C LEU A 77 -5.87 13.34 12.43
N GLU A 78 -7.09 13.84 12.18
CA GLU A 78 -7.46 15.25 12.34
C GLU A 78 -7.11 15.83 13.74
N PRO A 79 -7.36 15.15 14.88
CA PRO A 79 -7.00 15.67 16.19
C PRO A 79 -5.49 15.86 16.39
N GLY A 80 -4.67 15.14 15.62
CA GLY A 80 -3.21 15.29 15.58
C GLY A 80 -2.73 16.45 14.69
N GLY A 81 -3.64 17.20 14.06
CA GLY A 81 -3.32 18.28 13.13
C GLY A 81 -2.81 17.79 11.76
N ILE A 82 -3.04 16.52 11.43
CA ILE A 82 -2.62 15.93 10.16
C ILE A 82 -3.69 16.22 9.10
N THR A 83 -3.29 16.89 8.02
CA THR A 83 -4.17 17.16 6.89
C THR A 83 -4.15 16.01 5.88
N PRO A 84 -5.20 15.82 5.05
CA PRO A 84 -5.27 14.71 4.10
C PRO A 84 -4.10 14.60 3.11
N ASP A 85 -3.46 15.71 2.76
CA ASP A 85 -2.29 15.77 1.89
C ASP A 85 -0.98 15.30 2.55
N GLN A 86 -0.94 15.25 3.89
CA GLN A 86 0.18 14.70 4.66
C GLN A 86 0.06 13.19 4.86
N ILE A 87 -1.07 12.59 4.45
CA ILE A 87 -1.32 11.16 4.60
C ILE A 87 -0.83 10.45 3.33
N HIS A 88 0.24 9.69 3.47
CA HIS A 88 0.77 8.85 2.41
C HIS A 88 0.08 7.49 2.44
N TRP A 89 -0.23 6.98 1.26
CA TRP A 89 -0.90 5.70 1.09
C TRP A 89 -0.12 4.82 0.14
N ASP A 90 -0.05 3.53 0.48
CA ASP A 90 0.54 2.51 -0.36
C ASP A 90 -0.24 1.20 -0.21
N SER A 91 0.04 0.24 -1.08
CA SER A 91 -0.44 -1.11 -0.93
C SER A 91 0.57 -2.12 -1.45
N TRP A 92 0.56 -3.30 -0.85
CA TRP A 92 1.35 -4.43 -1.31
C TRP A 92 0.56 -5.72 -1.16
N ARG A 93 0.97 -6.71 -1.94
CA ARG A 93 0.39 -8.05 -1.93
C ARG A 93 1.44 -9.07 -1.53
N ASP A 94 1.14 -9.80 -0.47
CA ASP A 94 2.01 -10.90 -0.02
C ASP A 94 1.92 -12.13 -0.94
N GLU A 95 2.76 -13.12 -0.68
CA GLU A 95 2.79 -14.39 -1.43
C GLU A 95 1.48 -15.18 -1.31
N ASN A 96 0.74 -14.97 -0.22
CA ASN A 96 -0.60 -15.54 0.01
C ASN A 96 -1.71 -14.78 -0.72
N ARG A 97 -1.35 -13.81 -1.57
CA ARG A 97 -2.25 -12.96 -2.36
C ARG A 97 -3.17 -12.07 -1.52
N ARG A 98 -2.81 -11.80 -0.27
CA ARG A 98 -3.53 -10.83 0.58
C ARG A 98 -2.98 -9.44 0.34
N TRP A 99 -3.89 -8.49 0.19
CA TRP A 99 -3.53 -7.08 0.06
C TRP A 99 -3.47 -6.44 1.44
N THR A 100 -2.39 -5.72 1.69
CA THR A 100 -2.28 -4.79 2.81
C THR A 100 -2.30 -3.38 2.24
N ILE A 101 -3.06 -2.50 2.87
CA ILE A 101 -3.04 -1.06 2.66
C ILE A 101 -2.22 -0.47 3.80
N ALA A 102 -1.22 0.31 3.46
CA ALA A 102 -0.44 1.04 4.44
C ALA A 102 -0.72 2.53 4.33
N VAL A 103 -0.76 3.13 5.50
CA VAL A 103 -0.95 4.55 5.69
C VAL A 103 0.21 5.04 6.52
N SER A 104 0.90 6.10 6.07
CA SER A 104 1.91 6.78 6.89
C SER A 104 1.65 8.28 6.94
N TRP A 105 2.06 8.91 8.04
CA TRP A 105 1.91 10.34 8.26
C TRP A 105 3.01 10.86 9.19
N PRO A 106 3.36 12.15 9.10
CA PRO A 106 4.36 12.74 9.98
C PRO A 106 3.85 12.83 11.43
N SER A 107 4.74 12.61 12.39
CA SER A 107 4.54 12.95 13.81
C SER A 107 5.77 13.70 14.32
N ALA A 108 5.68 14.27 15.53
CA ALA A 108 6.69 15.16 16.10
C ALA A 108 8.09 14.51 16.17
N ASP A 109 8.15 13.22 16.48
CA ASP A 109 9.41 12.50 16.73
C ASP A 109 9.78 11.53 15.59
N ALA A 110 8.80 11.06 14.81
CA ALA A 110 8.99 10.06 13.75
C ALA A 110 7.80 10.01 12.79
N GLU A 111 7.99 9.38 11.63
CA GLU A 111 6.87 8.94 10.79
C GLU A 111 6.08 7.84 11.52
N GLN A 112 4.76 7.96 11.54
CA GLN A 112 3.85 6.97 12.08
C GLN A 112 3.19 6.20 10.94
N HIS A 113 2.78 4.97 11.20
CA HIS A 113 2.09 4.16 10.21
C HIS A 113 0.96 3.32 10.81
N ALA A 114 0.04 2.92 9.95
CA ALA A 114 -1.03 1.96 10.22
C ALA A 114 -1.23 1.06 9.00
N GLU A 115 -1.59 -0.20 9.25
CA GLU A 115 -1.85 -1.18 8.20
C GLU A 115 -3.28 -1.73 8.29
N PHE A 116 -3.83 -2.06 7.12
CA PHE A 116 -5.14 -2.66 6.99
C PHE A 116 -5.07 -3.83 6.01
N ASP A 117 -5.61 -4.98 6.39
CA ASP A 117 -5.91 -6.02 5.41
C ASP A 117 -7.08 -5.56 4.54
N PHE A 118 -6.98 -5.80 3.23
CA PHE A 118 -8.00 -5.40 2.27
C PHE A 118 -8.40 -6.56 1.36
N ASP A 119 -9.71 -6.78 1.22
CA ASP A 119 -10.28 -7.68 0.24
C ASP A 119 -10.88 -6.87 -0.93
N PRO A 120 -10.22 -6.85 -2.11
CA PRO A 120 -10.71 -6.09 -3.26
C PRO A 120 -12.03 -6.61 -3.83
N ARG A 121 -12.33 -7.90 -3.64
CA ARG A 121 -13.57 -8.54 -4.12
C ARG A 121 -14.74 -8.24 -3.19
N ALA A 122 -14.52 -8.37 -1.89
CA ALA A 122 -15.53 -8.08 -0.88
C ALA A 122 -15.65 -6.59 -0.54
N ARG A 123 -14.72 -5.75 -1.05
CA ARG A 123 -14.70 -4.29 -0.90
C ARG A 123 -14.72 -3.85 0.56
N TYR A 124 -13.90 -4.48 1.40
CA TYR A 124 -13.73 -4.04 2.76
C TYR A 124 -12.31 -4.19 3.31
N SER A 125 -11.97 -3.33 4.27
CA SER A 125 -10.73 -3.34 5.03
C SER A 125 -10.97 -3.69 6.50
N THR A 126 -9.99 -4.33 7.12
CA THR A 126 -9.90 -4.53 8.58
C THR A 126 -8.55 -4.05 9.07
N ALA A 127 -8.50 -3.43 10.25
CA ALA A 127 -7.22 -3.07 10.86
C ALA A 127 -6.37 -4.34 11.02
N LYS A 128 -5.08 -4.21 10.69
CA LYS A 128 -4.09 -5.26 10.91
C LYS A 128 -3.50 -5.07 12.31
N ASP A 129 -3.43 -6.15 13.07
CA ASP A 129 -2.93 -6.15 14.46
C ASP A 129 -1.42 -5.86 14.54
#